data_AF-A0A926FCX0-F1
#
_entry.id   AF-A0A926FCX0-F1
#
_cell.length_a   1.000
_cell.length_b   1.000
_cell.length_c   1.000
_cell.angle_alpha   90.00
_cell.angle_beta   90.00
_cell.angle_gamma   90.00
#
_symmetry.space_group_name_H-M   'P 1'
#
loop_
_entity.id
_entity.type
_entity.pdbx_description
1 polymer ?
#
loop_
_entity_poly.entity_id
_entity_poly.type
_entity_poly.pdbx_seq_one_letter_code
_entity_poly.pdbx_strand_id
1 'polypeptide(L)'
;MKTNTKLFSGGGTYISKVAIARLTLKKHIQMIIGGFFTAVFLFGIISGVTGYNEELRDNLITNIVMLVPSALLLLNGIKNGTMAARAYRYNSIFMCDIDGTVTIDELAKQSGKPPFRVLSELDKLFDKGVFCDCTLQKQGLPCVILSGRENSKTSFVNVVCEKCNGTTRIRAGSSGKCEYCGNAISSRNIG
;
A
#
# COMPACT_ATOMS: atom_id res chain seq x y z
N MET A 1 28.50 -7.75 -11.74
CA MET A 1 27.78 -6.80 -12.63
C MET A 1 26.98 -5.85 -11.75
N LYS A 2 27.46 -4.61 -11.57
CA LYS A 2 26.91 -3.61 -10.64
C LYS A 2 25.62 -3.02 -11.22
N THR A 3 24.46 -3.45 -10.76
CA THR A 3 23.20 -2.77 -11.05
C THR A 3 23.15 -1.45 -10.26
N ASN A 4 23.35 -0.36 -11.00
CA ASN A 4 23.38 1.01 -10.52
C ASN A 4 22.17 1.35 -9.65
N THR A 5 22.44 1.56 -8.36
CA THR A 5 21.55 2.10 -7.31
C THR A 5 21.26 3.59 -7.51
N LYS A 6 20.91 4.02 -8.74
CA LYS A 6 20.61 5.42 -9.08
C LYS A 6 19.19 5.65 -9.60
N LEU A 7 18.25 4.75 -9.29
CA LEU A 7 16.83 4.92 -9.63
C LEU A 7 15.98 5.58 -8.53
N PHE A 8 16.63 6.14 -7.51
CA PHE A 8 15.97 6.78 -6.38
C PHE A 8 16.08 8.31 -6.45
N SER A 9 15.43 8.89 -7.45
CA SER A 9 15.23 10.34 -7.52
C SER A 9 14.14 10.79 -6.52
N GLY A 10 14.59 11.41 -5.43
CA GLY A 10 14.33 12.84 -5.19
C GLY A 10 13.09 13.31 -4.42
N GLY A 11 12.23 12.44 -3.89
CA GLY A 11 11.00 12.89 -3.20
C GLY A 11 10.36 11.87 -2.27
N GLY A 12 11.20 11.04 -1.62
CA GLY A 12 10.87 9.75 -1.01
C GLY A 12 9.50 9.62 -0.34
N THR A 13 8.82 8.51 -0.67
CA THR A 13 7.69 7.94 0.08
C THR A 13 8.11 6.57 0.62
N TYR A 14 7.31 5.97 1.50
CA TYR A 14 7.54 4.60 1.96
C TYR A 14 7.06 3.54 0.95
N ILE A 15 6.71 3.93 -0.29
CA ILE A 15 6.23 3.02 -1.32
C ILE A 15 7.34 2.76 -2.34
N SER A 16 7.61 1.47 -2.57
CA SER A 16 8.47 1.01 -3.66
C SER A 16 7.80 1.30 -5.01
N LYS A 17 8.37 2.25 -5.76
CA LYS A 17 7.92 2.61 -7.12
C LYS A 17 7.85 1.40 -8.05
N VAL A 18 8.80 0.46 -7.92
CA VAL A 18 8.86 -0.75 -8.75
C VAL A 18 7.73 -1.72 -8.39
N ALA A 19 7.54 -2.00 -7.09
CA ALA A 19 6.51 -2.94 -6.64
C ALA A 19 5.10 -2.42 -6.93
N ILE A 20 4.84 -1.13 -6.67
CA ILE A 20 3.53 -0.52 -6.95
C ILE A 20 3.25 -0.43 -8.44
N ALA A 21 4.27 -0.14 -9.28
CA ALA A 21 4.12 -0.14 -10.72
C ALA A 21 3.78 -1.55 -11.23
N ARG A 22 4.46 -2.59 -10.75
CA ARG A 22 4.15 -3.98 -11.10
C ARG A 22 2.74 -4.38 -10.70
N LEU A 23 2.29 -3.98 -9.50
CA LEU A 23 0.94 -4.24 -9.02
C LEU A 23 -0.12 -3.52 -9.87
N THR A 24 0.15 -2.27 -10.23
CA THR A 24 -0.72 -1.44 -11.08
C THR A 24 -0.80 -1.96 -12.51
N LEU A 25 0.32 -2.40 -13.07
CA LEU A 25 0.37 -3.04 -14.39
C LEU A 25 -0.46 -4.34 -14.39
N LYS A 26 -0.27 -5.21 -13.39
CA LYS A 26 -1.09 -6.42 -13.23
C LYS A 26 -2.58 -6.10 -13.12
N LYS A 27 -2.94 -5.07 -12.33
CA LYS A 27 -4.33 -4.58 -12.24
C LYS A 27 -4.88 -4.24 -13.63
N HIS A 28 -4.19 -3.40 -14.39
CA HIS A 28 -4.68 -2.95 -15.70
C HIS A 28 -4.83 -4.12 -16.69
N ILE A 29 -3.81 -4.97 -16.82
CA ILE A 29 -3.86 -6.12 -17.72
C ILE A 29 -5.02 -7.06 -17.35
N GLN A 30 -5.15 -7.40 -16.06
CA GLN A 30 -6.20 -8.32 -15.60
C GLN A 30 -7.60 -7.73 -15.73
N MET A 31 -7.78 -6.43 -15.46
CA MET A 31 -9.08 -5.79 -15.62
C MET A 31 -9.49 -5.64 -17.09
N ILE A 32 -8.55 -5.32 -17.99
CA ILE A 32 -8.84 -5.18 -19.43
C ILE A 32 -9.18 -6.54 -20.02
N ILE A 33 -8.28 -7.52 -19.90
CA ILE A 33 -8.46 -8.86 -20.48
C ILE A 33 -9.64 -9.57 -19.81
N GLY A 34 -9.66 -9.60 -18.49
CA GLY A 34 -10.74 -10.24 -17.74
C GLY A 34 -12.09 -9.57 -17.99
N GLY A 35 -12.14 -8.24 -18.02
CA GLY A 35 -13.35 -7.48 -18.29
C GLY A 35 -13.92 -7.73 -19.69
N PHE A 36 -13.05 -7.70 -20.72
CA PHE A 36 -13.44 -7.98 -22.09
C PHE A 36 -14.05 -9.38 -22.24
N PHE A 37 -13.34 -10.43 -21.79
CA PHE A 37 -13.82 -11.80 -21.92
C PHE A 37 -15.08 -12.06 -21.07
N THR A 38 -15.14 -11.51 -19.85
CA THR A 38 -16.34 -11.63 -19.00
C THR A 38 -17.55 -11.02 -19.72
N ALA A 39 -17.40 -9.84 -20.33
CA ALA A 39 -18.48 -9.18 -21.06
C ALA A 39 -18.93 -10.01 -22.28
N VAL A 40 -17.99 -10.54 -23.07
CA VAL A 40 -18.30 -11.39 -24.25
C VAL A 40 -19.06 -12.66 -23.84
N PHE A 41 -18.58 -13.39 -22.83
CA PHE A 41 -19.24 -14.62 -22.40
C PHE A 41 -20.58 -14.38 -21.70
N LEU A 42 -20.71 -13.28 -20.93
CA LEU A 42 -22.01 -12.86 -20.38
C LEU A 42 -23.01 -12.54 -21.49
N PHE A 43 -22.58 -11.81 -22.53
CA PHE A 43 -23.42 -11.52 -23.69
C PHE A 43 -23.86 -12.80 -24.42
N GLY A 44 -22.93 -13.75 -24.61
CA GLY A 44 -23.23 -15.06 -25.19
C GLY A 44 -24.28 -15.84 -24.39
N ILE A 45 -24.15 -15.87 -23.05
CA ILE A 45 -25.13 -16.52 -22.16
C ILE A 45 -26.51 -15.85 -22.27
N ILE A 46 -26.56 -14.52 -22.16
CA ILE A 46 -27.82 -13.76 -22.22
C ILE A 46 -28.52 -14.03 -23.56
N SER A 47 -27.77 -13.96 -24.67
CA SER A 47 -28.31 -14.16 -26.02
C SER A 47 -28.76 -15.60 -26.29
N GLY A 48 -28.04 -16.59 -25.73
CA GLY A 48 -28.42 -18.01 -25.82
C GLY A 48 -29.68 -18.34 -25.01
N VAL A 49 -29.84 -17.74 -23.82
CA VAL A 49 -31.01 -17.94 -22.96
C VAL A 49 -32.26 -17.24 -23.50
N THR A 50 -32.12 -16.05 -24.08
CA THR A 50 -33.26 -15.30 -24.66
C THR A 50 -33.73 -15.86 -26.01
N GLY A 51 -33.06 -16.87 -26.55
CA GLY A 51 -33.37 -17.44 -27.85
C GLY A 51 -33.08 -16.50 -29.02
N TYR A 52 -32.28 -15.45 -28.80
CA TYR A 52 -31.93 -14.46 -29.83
C TYR A 52 -31.06 -15.07 -30.93
N ASN A 53 -30.28 -16.12 -30.62
CA ASN A 53 -29.40 -16.79 -31.57
C ASN A 53 -29.26 -18.29 -31.24
N GLU A 54 -29.65 -19.15 -32.18
CA GLU A 54 -29.64 -20.62 -31.98
C GLU A 54 -28.23 -21.19 -31.84
N GLU A 55 -27.23 -20.64 -32.53
CA GLU A 55 -25.84 -21.08 -32.40
C GLU A 55 -25.27 -20.78 -31.00
N LEU A 56 -25.70 -19.67 -30.38
CA LEU A 56 -25.29 -19.31 -29.02
C LEU A 56 -26.02 -20.16 -27.97
N ARG A 57 -27.24 -20.61 -28.26
CA ARG A 57 -27.99 -21.54 -27.41
C ARG A 57 -27.30 -22.91 -27.35
N ASP A 58 -26.84 -23.43 -28.48
CA ASP A 58 -26.14 -24.72 -28.54
C ASP A 58 -24.77 -24.65 -27.85
N ASN A 59 -24.13 -23.48 -27.85
CA ASN A 59 -22.85 -23.23 -27.21
C ASN A 59 -22.95 -22.69 -25.76
N LEU A 60 -24.11 -22.79 -25.11
CA LEU A 60 -24.35 -22.21 -23.78
C LEU A 60 -23.37 -22.75 -22.72
N ILE A 61 -23.10 -24.06 -22.74
CA ILE A 61 -22.18 -24.72 -21.81
C ILE A 61 -20.77 -24.12 -21.95
N THR A 62 -20.28 -23.95 -23.18
CA THR A 62 -18.96 -23.37 -23.47
C THR A 62 -18.85 -21.95 -22.91
N ASN A 63 -19.88 -21.12 -23.09
CA ASN A 63 -19.89 -19.76 -22.55
C ASN A 63 -19.85 -19.73 -21.01
N ILE A 64 -20.59 -20.63 -20.34
CA ILE A 64 -20.58 -20.75 -18.87
C ILE A 64 -19.19 -21.18 -18.36
N VAL A 65 -18.60 -22.20 -18.99
CA VAL A 65 -17.27 -22.71 -18.59
C VAL A 65 -16.20 -21.63 -18.76
N MET A 66 -16.24 -20.85 -19.84
CA MET A 66 -15.28 -19.77 -20.10
C MET A 66 -15.53 -18.50 -19.26
N LEU A 67 -16.74 -18.30 -18.75
CA LEU A 67 -17.05 -17.20 -17.84
C LEU A 67 -16.29 -17.33 -16.52
N VAL A 68 -16.12 -18.54 -15.99
CA VAL A 68 -15.45 -18.76 -14.70
C VAL A 68 -14.00 -18.23 -14.67
N PRO A 69 -13.08 -18.64 -15.57
CA PRO A 69 -11.71 -18.14 -15.56
C PRO A 69 -11.62 -16.65 -15.90
N SER A 70 -12.47 -16.13 -16.78
CA SER A 70 -12.48 -14.70 -17.12
C SER A 70 -12.94 -13.83 -15.95
N ALA A 71 -13.99 -14.25 -15.24
CA ALA A 71 -14.45 -13.58 -14.02
C ALA A 71 -13.38 -13.65 -12.90
N LEU A 72 -12.72 -14.79 -12.71
CA LEU A 72 -11.62 -14.91 -11.74
C LEU A 72 -10.45 -13.96 -12.07
N LEU A 73 -10.11 -13.83 -13.35
CA LEU A 73 -9.08 -12.88 -13.81
C LEU A 73 -9.48 -11.44 -13.50
N LEU A 74 -10.72 -11.06 -13.78
CA LEU A 74 -11.27 -9.74 -13.48
C LEU A 74 -11.26 -9.43 -11.97
N LEU A 75 -11.73 -10.38 -11.15
CA LEU A 75 -11.72 -10.27 -9.69
C LEU A 75 -10.30 -10.09 -9.14
N ASN A 76 -9.31 -10.79 -9.71
CA ASN A 76 -7.90 -10.61 -9.34
C ASN A 76 -7.38 -9.22 -9.72
N GLY A 77 -7.80 -8.69 -10.86
CA GLY A 77 -7.53 -7.30 -11.26
C GLY A 77 -8.06 -6.31 -10.23
N ILE A 78 -9.34 -6.42 -9.86
CA ILE A 78 -9.97 -5.58 -8.83
C ILE A 78 -9.22 -5.70 -7.50
N LYS A 79 -8.90 -6.91 -7.04
CA LYS A 79 -8.15 -7.15 -5.80
C LYS A 79 -6.79 -6.44 -5.82
N ASN A 80 -6.02 -6.54 -6.91
CA ASN A 80 -4.74 -5.84 -7.05
C ASN A 80 -4.91 -4.31 -7.03
N GLY A 81 -5.99 -3.78 -7.59
CA GLY A 81 -6.33 -2.36 -7.51
C GLY A 81 -6.61 -1.89 -6.08
N THR A 82 -7.45 -2.64 -5.34
CA THR A 82 -7.73 -2.31 -3.93
C THR A 82 -6.47 -2.39 -3.08
N MET A 83 -5.56 -3.31 -3.39
CA MET A 83 -4.28 -3.45 -2.69
C MET A 83 -3.37 -2.24 -2.90
N ALA A 84 -3.26 -1.74 -4.14
CA ALA A 84 -2.53 -0.52 -4.43
C ALA A 84 -3.12 0.70 -3.70
N ALA A 85 -4.45 0.85 -3.71
CA ALA A 85 -5.12 1.95 -3.02
C ALA A 85 -4.87 1.93 -1.50
N ARG A 86 -4.88 0.74 -0.88
CA ARG A 86 -4.53 0.57 0.54
C ARG A 86 -3.09 0.96 0.84
N ALA A 87 -2.15 0.60 -0.03
CA ALA A 87 -0.75 1.00 0.11
C ALA A 87 -0.60 2.53 0.17
N TYR A 88 -1.27 3.25 -0.73
CA TYR A 88 -1.27 4.72 -0.72
C TYR A 88 -1.89 5.31 0.55
N ARG A 89 -2.99 4.73 1.03
CA ARG A 89 -3.64 5.17 2.28
C ARG A 89 -2.75 4.97 3.51
N TYR A 90 -2.07 3.84 3.63
CA TYR A 90 -1.13 3.64 4.74
C TYR A 90 0.09 4.53 4.61
N ASN A 91 0.60 4.72 3.40
CA ASN A 91 1.70 5.64 3.15
C ASN A 91 1.36 7.09 3.54
N SER A 92 0.14 7.57 3.29
CA SER A 92 -0.22 8.93 3.75
C SER A 92 -0.17 9.06 5.27
N ILE A 93 -0.57 8.02 6.01
CA ILE A 93 -0.45 7.98 7.47
C ILE A 93 1.03 8.00 7.87
N PHE A 94 1.84 7.13 7.27
CA PHE A 94 3.30 7.08 7.55
C PHE A 94 4.02 8.39 7.21
N MET A 95 3.53 9.16 6.24
CA MET A 95 4.11 10.45 5.88
C MET A 95 3.76 11.56 6.87
N CYS A 96 2.65 11.44 7.60
CA CYS A 96 2.23 12.38 8.63
C CYS A 96 2.85 12.10 10.00
N ASP A 97 3.41 10.90 10.19
CA ASP A 97 4.00 10.48 11.44
C ASP A 97 5.30 11.24 11.80
N ILE A 98 5.48 11.56 13.09
CA ILE A 98 6.55 12.45 13.58
C ILE A 98 7.69 11.67 14.25
N ASP A 99 7.39 10.66 15.04
CA ASP A 99 8.35 9.94 15.89
C ASP A 99 8.96 8.70 15.21
N GLY A 100 8.39 8.29 14.08
CA GLY A 100 8.87 7.18 13.28
C GLY A 100 8.34 5.83 13.74
N THR A 101 7.33 5.78 14.61
CA THR A 101 6.73 4.52 15.08
C THR A 101 5.21 4.61 15.07
N VAL A 102 4.58 3.94 14.09
CA VAL A 102 3.11 3.95 13.98
C VAL A 102 2.53 2.65 14.49
N THR A 103 1.79 2.70 15.59
CA THR A 103 1.16 1.50 16.17
C THR A 103 0.00 0.99 15.33
N ILE A 104 -0.29 -0.31 15.39
CA ILE A 104 -1.46 -0.87 14.68
C ILE A 104 -2.78 -0.27 15.21
N ASP A 105 -2.88 0.04 16.51
CA ASP A 105 -4.07 0.66 17.07
C ASP A 105 -4.29 2.09 16.55
N GLU A 106 -3.22 2.85 16.36
CA GLU A 106 -3.31 4.16 15.71
C GLU A 106 -3.74 4.03 14.25
N LEU A 107 -3.14 3.09 13.50
CA LEU A 107 -3.55 2.79 12.13
C LEU A 107 -5.01 2.33 12.05
N ALA A 108 -5.47 1.55 13.03
CA ALA A 108 -6.86 1.11 13.14
C ALA A 108 -7.81 2.30 13.33
N LYS A 109 -7.49 3.21 14.26
CA LYS A 109 -8.26 4.43 14.52
C LYS A 109 -8.32 5.34 13.29
N GLN A 110 -7.18 5.62 12.66
CA GLN A 110 -7.12 6.49 11.48
C GLN A 110 -7.74 5.84 10.23
N SER A 111 -7.68 4.51 10.11
CA SER A 111 -8.26 3.80 8.97
C SER A 111 -9.74 3.44 9.14
N GLY A 112 -10.30 3.56 10.35
CA GLY A 112 -11.67 3.15 10.67
C GLY A 112 -11.89 1.64 10.54
N LYS A 113 -10.86 0.84 10.84
CA LYS A 113 -10.88 -0.63 10.71
C LYS A 113 -10.44 -1.28 12.00
N PRO A 114 -10.88 -2.52 12.29
CA PRO A 114 -10.39 -3.23 13.45
C PRO A 114 -8.88 -3.57 13.32
N PRO A 115 -8.11 -3.56 14.42
CA PRO A 115 -6.66 -3.80 14.43
C PRO A 115 -6.21 -5.06 13.68
N PHE A 116 -6.89 -6.19 13.89
CA PHE A 116 -6.55 -7.46 13.22
C PHE A 116 -6.61 -7.36 11.70
N ARG A 117 -7.56 -6.59 11.16
CA ARG A 117 -7.74 -6.40 9.71
C ARG A 117 -6.65 -5.51 9.16
N VAL A 118 -6.28 -4.45 9.89
CA VAL A 118 -5.15 -3.59 9.52
C VAL A 118 -3.86 -4.38 9.49
N LEU A 119 -3.60 -5.19 10.51
CA LEU A 119 -2.41 -6.03 10.58
C LEU A 119 -2.34 -7.01 9.40
N SER A 120 -3.45 -7.70 9.08
CA SER A 120 -3.50 -8.61 7.92
C SER A 120 -3.34 -7.90 6.57
N GLU A 121 -3.86 -6.68 6.44
CA GLU A 121 -3.68 -5.86 5.23
C GLU A 121 -2.24 -5.40 5.05
N LEU A 122 -1.60 -4.94 6.14
CA LEU A 122 -0.18 -4.56 6.13
C LEU A 122 0.70 -5.76 5.84
N ASP A 123 0.45 -6.91 6.48
CA ASP A 123 1.24 -8.12 6.28
C ASP A 123 1.35 -8.49 4.80
N LYS A 124 0.20 -8.54 4.11
CA LYS A 124 0.14 -8.80 2.67
C LYS A 124 0.87 -7.75 1.82
N LEU A 125 0.95 -6.50 2.28
CA LEU A 125 1.64 -5.42 1.58
C LEU A 125 3.16 -5.51 1.77
N PHE A 126 3.61 -5.85 2.98
CA PHE A 126 5.00 -6.11 3.31
C PHE A 126 5.52 -7.37 2.59
N ASP A 127 4.76 -8.47 2.60
CA ASP A 127 5.09 -9.70 1.86
C ASP A 127 5.26 -9.47 0.35
N LYS A 128 4.49 -8.52 -0.21
CA LYS A 128 4.59 -8.13 -1.62
C LYS A 128 5.73 -7.15 -1.91
N GLY A 129 6.48 -6.70 -0.89
CA GLY A 129 7.55 -5.72 -1.04
C GLY A 129 7.05 -4.34 -1.49
N VAL A 130 5.79 -4.01 -1.20
CA VAL A 130 5.20 -2.72 -1.62
C VAL A 130 5.79 -1.57 -0.80
N PHE A 131 6.10 -1.83 0.47
CA PHE A 131 6.73 -0.85 1.35
C PHE A 131 8.25 -0.93 1.30
N CYS A 132 8.90 0.22 1.44
CA CYS A 132 10.35 0.37 1.58
C CYS A 132 10.68 1.37 2.69
N ASP A 133 11.90 1.29 3.22
CA ASP A 133 12.40 2.17 4.29
C ASP A 133 11.53 2.15 5.57
N CYS A 134 10.79 1.06 5.78
CA CYS A 134 10.05 0.75 7.00
C CYS A 134 9.93 -0.78 7.19
N THR A 135 9.61 -1.19 8.42
CA THR A 135 9.46 -2.60 8.80
C THR A 135 8.22 -2.82 9.65
N LEU A 136 7.61 -4.00 9.54
CA LEU A 136 6.47 -4.40 10.36
C LEU A 136 6.96 -5.26 11.53
N GLN A 137 6.85 -4.74 12.75
CA GLN A 137 7.10 -5.49 13.97
C GLN A 137 5.78 -6.14 14.43
N LYS A 138 5.79 -7.47 14.53
CA LYS A 138 4.62 -8.25 14.97
C LYS A 138 4.70 -8.73 16.42
N GLN A 139 5.89 -8.66 17.02
CA GLN A 139 6.13 -9.10 18.40
C GLN A 139 5.82 -7.96 19.38
N GLY A 140 5.28 -8.30 20.56
CA GLY A 140 4.89 -7.30 21.56
C GLY A 140 3.67 -6.51 21.10
N LEU A 141 3.75 -5.18 21.16
CA LEU A 141 2.74 -4.29 20.59
C LEU A 141 3.00 -4.11 19.10
N PRO A 142 2.14 -4.63 18.19
CA PRO A 142 2.42 -4.56 16.77
C PRO A 142 2.50 -3.10 16.28
N CYS A 143 3.53 -2.80 15.50
CA CYS A 143 3.77 -1.45 14.98
C CYS A 143 4.54 -1.49 13.65
N VAL A 144 4.50 -0.37 12.94
CA VAL A 144 5.34 -0.11 11.78
C VAL A 144 6.44 0.86 12.20
N ILE A 145 7.69 0.40 12.11
CA ILE A 145 8.87 1.22 12.38
C ILE A 145 9.30 1.88 11.08
N LEU A 146 9.30 3.21 11.06
CA LEU A 146 9.73 4.03 9.94
C LEU A 146 11.21 4.34 10.08
N SER A 147 12.04 3.67 9.29
CA SER A 147 13.48 3.92 9.25
C SER A 147 13.76 5.24 8.55
N GLY A 148 13.03 5.50 7.45
CA GLY A 148 13.25 6.67 6.63
C GLY A 148 14.49 6.55 5.76
N ARG A 149 14.74 7.58 4.95
CA ARG A 149 15.93 7.66 4.11
C ARG A 149 16.60 9.01 4.28
N GLU A 150 17.91 9.01 4.49
CA GLU A 150 18.73 10.22 4.55
C GLU A 150 18.48 11.12 3.33
N ASN A 151 18.50 12.43 3.56
CA ASN A 151 18.28 13.45 2.54
C ASN A 151 16.97 13.27 1.75
N SER A 152 15.89 12.85 2.42
CA SER A 152 14.58 12.69 1.80
C SER A 152 13.44 13.15 2.73
N LYS A 153 12.21 13.24 2.21
CA LYS A 153 11.02 13.59 3.01
C LYS A 153 10.66 12.57 4.11
N THR A 154 11.30 11.40 4.08
CA THR A 154 11.14 10.37 5.10
C THR A 154 12.27 10.36 6.12
N SER A 155 13.25 11.28 6.06
CA SER A 155 14.37 11.29 7.01
C SER A 155 13.92 11.65 8.43
N PHE A 156 14.65 11.10 9.40
CA PHE A 156 14.55 11.42 10.81
C PHE A 156 15.88 11.99 11.30
N VAL A 157 15.81 12.89 12.28
CA VAL A 157 16.97 13.49 12.95
C VAL A 157 16.80 13.39 14.46
N ASN A 158 17.92 13.33 15.17
CA ASN A 158 17.94 13.38 16.62
C ASN A 158 18.10 14.83 17.09
N VAL A 159 17.18 15.29 17.93
CA VAL A 159 17.17 16.66 18.46
C VAL A 159 17.39 16.59 19.97
N VAL A 160 18.38 17.35 20.44
CA VAL A 160 18.64 17.50 21.87
C VAL A 160 17.70 18.55 22.44
N CYS A 161 16.95 18.20 23.49
CA CYS A 161 16.05 19.11 24.17
C CYS A 161 16.82 20.13 25.02
N GLU A 162 16.61 21.42 24.80
CA GLU A 162 17.27 22.50 25.56
C GLU A 162 16.95 22.50 27.06
N LYS A 163 15.84 21.90 27.47
CA LYS A 163 15.37 21.92 28.87
C LYS A 163 15.89 20.76 29.72
N CYS A 164 15.95 19.56 29.15
CA CYS A 164 16.33 18.35 29.89
C CYS A 164 17.54 17.61 29.30
N ASN A 165 18.15 18.14 28.24
CA ASN A 165 19.22 17.51 27.47
C ASN A 165 18.89 16.10 26.92
N GLY A 166 17.62 15.68 26.99
CA GLY A 166 17.17 14.43 26.40
C GLY A 166 17.23 14.49 24.87
N THR A 167 17.69 13.41 24.25
CA THR A 167 17.76 13.31 22.78
C THR A 167 16.53 12.57 22.25
N THR A 168 15.74 13.24 21.41
CA THR A 168 14.50 12.71 20.85
C THR A 168 14.59 12.63 19.33
N ARG A 169 14.14 11.51 18.76
CA ARG A 169 14.10 11.31 17.32
C ARG A 169 12.82 11.93 16.76
N ILE A 170 12.93 12.81 15.78
CA ILE A 170 11.78 13.37 15.05
C ILE A 170 12.04 13.46 13.55
N ARG A 171 10.98 13.52 12.75
CA ARG A 171 11.09 13.71 11.30
C ARG A 171 11.81 15.02 10.96
N ALA A 172 12.72 14.99 9.99
CA ALA A 172 13.45 16.18 9.56
C ALA A 172 12.51 17.27 9.01
N GLY A 173 12.78 18.52 9.38
CA GLY A 173 11.94 19.68 9.04
C GLY A 173 10.63 19.79 9.83
N SER A 174 10.36 18.86 10.74
CA SER A 174 9.19 18.86 11.62
C SER A 174 9.49 19.41 13.03
N SER A 175 8.42 19.65 13.78
CA SER A 175 8.46 20.01 15.20
C SER A 175 7.64 19.00 16.00
N GLY A 176 8.07 18.69 17.22
CA GLY A 176 7.43 17.71 18.08
C GLY A 176 7.61 18.04 19.56
N LYS A 177 7.42 17.04 20.41
CA LYS A 177 7.64 17.13 21.85
C LYS A 177 8.81 16.21 22.24
N CYS A 178 9.59 16.63 23.22
CA CYS A 178 10.62 15.80 23.82
C CYS A 178 9.97 14.59 24.52
N GLU A 179 10.49 13.39 24.23
CA GLU A 179 10.03 12.12 24.82
C GLU A 179 10.19 12.08 26.35
N TYR A 180 11.14 12.86 26.90
CA TYR A 180 11.46 12.82 28.33
C TYR A 180 10.71 13.85 29.15
N CYS A 181 10.67 15.12 28.71
CA CYS A 181 10.10 16.22 29.50
C CYS A 181 8.86 16.87 28.87
N GLY A 182 8.46 16.45 27.66
CA GLY A 182 7.30 16.99 26.94
C GLY A 182 7.49 18.40 26.37
N ASN A 183 8.66 19.03 26.56
CA ASN A 183 8.94 20.35 26.02
C ASN A 183 8.96 20.34 24.48
N ALA A 184 8.60 21.46 23.86
CA ALA A 184 8.62 21.58 22.40
C ALA A 184 10.05 21.48 21.87
N ILE A 185 10.23 20.71 20.79
CA ILE A 185 11.49 20.56 20.06
C ILE A 185 11.25 20.74 18.56
N SER A 186 12.25 21.24 17.83
CA SER A 186 12.14 21.50 16.40
C SER A 186 13.41 21.10 15.67
N SER A 187 13.25 20.42 14.53
CA SER A 187 14.35 20.06 13.64
C SER A 187 14.62 21.09 12.55
N ARG A 188 13.83 22.18 12.46
CA ARG A 188 13.97 23.18 11.39
C ARG A 188 15.29 23.96 11.41
N ASN A 189 15.99 23.95 12.53
CA ASN A 189 17.24 24.70 12.74
C ASN A 189 18.49 23.80 12.73
N ILE A 190 18.34 22.50 12.45
CA ILE A 190 19.45 21.54 12.39
C ILE A 190 19.83 21.45 10.91
N GLY A 191 20.67 22.38 10.48
CA GLY A 191 21.25 22.46 9.14
C GLY A 191 22.39 21.48 8.95
#